data_AF-A0A5C6U2Q0-F1
#
_entry.id   AF-A0A5C6U2Q0-F1
#
_cell.length_a   1.000
_cell.length_b   1.000
_cell.length_c   1.000
_cell.angle_alpha   90.00
_cell.angle_beta   90.00
_cell.angle_gamma   90.00
#
_symmetry.space_group_name_H-M   'P 1'
#
loop_
_entity.id
_entity.type
_entity.pdbx_description
1 polymer ?
#
loop_
_entity_poly.entity_id
_entity_poly.type
_entity_poly.pdbx_seq_one_letter_code
_entity_poly.pdbx_strand_id
1 'polypeptide(L)'
;MPLAGVTVAVQGRSDSGSSAITDADGRVALTAGVGVDVVLRLSKPGYTDQVKRLSLPGAAGSDASFQASLMPRAAPQTLADAAAGGTLGRSDGAGVVLPPAALVDAATGAAVTGPVQVTLTPVDVNAAAVAAFPGRFEGVNGDGSTTPIVSFGTTEFLFSQGGRPLQLKPGARATIRLPLYASLELGGAALAVGGKLPLWSLDERSAQWINEGQGALVADAASPTGLVMQAEVGHFSWWNADKGYTPYRPKPKCINDVPGQYDSIFEQATLCKMLAEMDRPIPAQGSAAPGTAGRPWP
;
A
#
# COMPACT_ATOMS: atom_id res chain seq x y z
N MET A 1 13.35 -6.78 -10.51
CA MET A 1 13.36 -7.12 -11.94
C MET A 1 12.19 -6.43 -12.62
N PRO A 2 12.32 -6.02 -13.89
CA PRO A 2 11.18 -5.56 -14.67
C PRO A 2 10.09 -6.64 -14.78
N LEU A 3 8.82 -6.23 -14.78
CA LEU A 3 7.67 -7.12 -14.84
C LEU A 3 6.89 -6.92 -16.15
N ALA A 4 6.94 -7.92 -17.02
CA ALA A 4 6.15 -7.97 -18.25
C ALA A 4 4.71 -8.43 -17.99
N GLY A 5 3.77 -8.07 -18.87
CA GLY A 5 2.39 -8.54 -18.80
C GLY A 5 1.62 -8.00 -17.59
N VAL A 6 1.93 -6.78 -17.14
CA VAL A 6 1.15 -6.02 -16.15
C VAL A 6 0.19 -5.14 -16.91
N THR A 7 -1.11 -5.26 -16.64
CA THR A 7 -2.11 -4.35 -17.18
C THR A 7 -2.05 -3.05 -16.39
N VAL A 8 -1.82 -1.93 -17.08
CA VAL A 8 -1.86 -0.58 -16.52
C VAL A 8 -3.05 0.14 -17.13
N ALA A 9 -3.90 0.73 -16.31
CA ALA A 9 -5.10 1.45 -16.75
C ALA A 9 -5.29 2.75 -15.98
N VAL A 10 -5.63 3.82 -16.67
CA VAL A 10 -6.12 5.06 -16.06
C VAL A 10 -7.55 4.83 -15.58
N GLN A 11 -7.78 4.94 -14.28
CA GLN A 11 -9.11 4.77 -13.71
C GLN A 11 -10.09 5.83 -14.24
N GLY A 12 -11.34 5.41 -14.46
CA GLY A 12 -12.39 6.28 -14.99
C GLY A 12 -12.30 6.60 -16.48
N ARG A 13 -11.30 6.05 -17.20
CA ARG A 13 -11.11 6.26 -18.64
C ARG A 13 -11.15 4.95 -19.42
N SER A 14 -11.80 4.98 -20.57
CA SER A 14 -11.94 3.84 -21.49
C SER A 14 -11.57 4.18 -22.94
N ASP A 15 -11.03 5.37 -23.17
CA ASP A 15 -10.59 5.82 -24.48
C ASP A 15 -9.27 5.16 -24.91
N SER A 16 -9.01 5.14 -26.22
CA SER A 16 -7.80 4.52 -26.77
C SER A 16 -6.54 5.10 -26.16
N GLY A 17 -5.67 4.25 -25.62
CA GLY A 17 -4.43 4.67 -24.97
C GLY A 17 -4.55 4.90 -23.47
N SER A 18 -5.75 4.88 -22.86
CA SER A 18 -5.90 4.96 -21.40
C SER A 18 -5.48 3.68 -20.67
N SER A 19 -5.24 2.59 -21.39
CA SER A 19 -4.73 1.33 -20.86
C SER A 19 -3.75 0.66 -21.81
N ALA A 20 -2.75 0.00 -21.26
CA ALA A 20 -1.74 -0.77 -21.98
C ALA A 20 -1.16 -1.87 -21.09
N ILE A 21 -0.40 -2.79 -21.69
CA ILE A 21 0.25 -3.90 -21.00
C ILE A 21 1.77 -3.69 -21.06
N THR A 22 2.49 -3.96 -19.97
CA THR A 22 3.94 -3.84 -19.95
C THR A 22 4.62 -4.85 -20.87
N ASP A 23 5.68 -4.39 -21.56
CA ASP A 23 6.53 -5.22 -22.43
C ASP A 23 7.53 -6.09 -21.65
N ALA A 24 8.41 -6.81 -22.36
CA ALA A 24 9.42 -7.68 -21.77
C ALA A 24 10.39 -6.95 -20.83
N ASP A 25 10.59 -5.65 -21.03
CA ASP A 25 11.44 -4.78 -20.21
C ASP A 25 10.65 -4.07 -19.10
N GLY A 26 9.39 -4.46 -18.89
CA GLY A 26 8.50 -3.87 -17.88
C GLY A 26 8.07 -2.43 -18.18
N ARG A 27 8.19 -1.98 -19.43
CA ARG A 27 7.83 -0.62 -19.86
C ARG A 27 6.42 -0.58 -20.39
N VAL A 28 5.76 0.56 -20.22
CA VAL A 28 4.41 0.81 -20.74
C VAL A 28 4.30 2.27 -21.14
N ALA A 29 3.55 2.54 -22.20
CA ALA A 29 3.15 3.88 -22.61
C ALA A 29 1.62 3.98 -22.57
N LEU A 30 1.11 5.07 -22.01
CA LEU A 30 -0.32 5.34 -21.89
C LEU A 30 -0.58 6.84 -21.99
N THR A 31 -1.80 7.20 -22.34
CA THR A 31 -2.30 8.58 -22.35
C THR A 31 -3.01 8.87 -21.03
N ALA A 32 -2.48 9.83 -20.28
CA ALA A 32 -3.06 10.31 -19.02
C ALA A 32 -3.51 11.77 -19.15
N GLY A 33 -4.37 12.24 -18.24
CA GLY A 33 -4.73 13.65 -18.15
C GLY A 33 -3.58 14.49 -17.58
N VAL A 34 -3.50 15.76 -17.96
CA VAL A 34 -2.54 16.74 -17.44
C VAL A 34 -3.28 17.86 -16.71
N GLY A 35 -2.63 18.53 -15.76
CA GLY A 35 -3.22 19.58 -14.94
C GLY A 35 -4.28 19.08 -13.94
N VAL A 36 -4.47 17.77 -13.85
CA VAL A 36 -5.42 17.08 -12.96
C VAL A 36 -4.74 15.87 -12.33
N ASP A 37 -5.28 15.42 -11.20
CA ASP A 37 -4.85 14.16 -10.62
C ASP A 37 -5.46 12.98 -11.37
N VAL A 38 -4.62 11.98 -11.60
CA VAL A 38 -4.95 10.76 -12.34
C VAL A 38 -4.61 9.56 -11.48
N VAL A 39 -5.49 8.57 -11.37
CA VAL A 39 -5.18 7.32 -10.69
C VAL A 39 -4.93 6.21 -11.71
N LEU A 40 -3.75 5.61 -11.64
CA LEU A 40 -3.42 4.41 -12.38
C LEU A 40 -3.75 3.18 -11.53
N ARG A 41 -4.37 2.17 -12.13
CA ARG A 41 -4.44 0.81 -11.58
C ARG A 41 -3.48 -0.09 -12.34
N LEU A 42 -2.67 -0.84 -11.62
CA LEU A 42 -1.79 -1.86 -12.14
C LEU A 42 -2.25 -3.22 -11.61
N SER A 43 -2.44 -4.19 -12.50
CA SER A 43 -2.87 -5.53 -12.11
C SER A 43 -2.14 -6.60 -12.92
N LYS A 44 -1.80 -7.69 -12.23
CA LYS A 44 -1.22 -8.89 -12.83
C LYS A 44 -1.64 -10.11 -11.99
N PRO A 45 -2.17 -11.18 -12.62
CA PRO A 45 -2.52 -12.41 -11.88
C PRO A 45 -1.34 -12.93 -11.06
N GLY A 46 -1.61 -13.31 -9.80
CA GLY A 46 -0.60 -13.77 -8.85
C GLY A 46 0.19 -12.66 -8.14
N TYR A 47 -0.04 -11.40 -8.47
CA TYR A 47 0.56 -10.24 -7.82
C TYR A 47 -0.49 -9.39 -7.13
N THR A 48 -0.07 -8.59 -6.16
CA THR A 48 -0.89 -7.57 -5.53
C THR A 48 -1.32 -6.53 -6.54
N ASP A 49 -2.56 -6.06 -6.42
CA ASP A 49 -3.00 -4.91 -7.21
C ASP A 49 -2.34 -3.64 -6.65
N GLN A 50 -2.04 -2.71 -7.55
CA GLN A 50 -1.40 -1.46 -7.22
C GLN A 50 -2.22 -0.30 -7.75
N VAL A 51 -2.37 0.74 -6.94
CA VAL A 51 -2.98 2.00 -7.36
C VAL A 51 -2.00 3.14 -7.14
N LYS A 52 -1.79 3.95 -8.17
CA LYS A 52 -0.85 5.06 -8.12
C LYS A 52 -1.51 6.34 -8.61
N ARG A 53 -1.66 7.31 -7.71
CA ARG A 53 -2.07 8.66 -8.07
C ARG A 53 -0.89 9.40 -8.67
N LEU A 54 -1.08 10.04 -9.81
CA LEU A 54 -0.14 10.90 -10.52
C LEU A 54 -0.73 12.30 -10.58
N SER A 55 0.12 13.32 -10.44
CA SER A 55 -0.23 14.71 -10.70
C SER A 55 0.72 15.21 -11.77
N LEU A 56 0.23 15.27 -13.01
CA LEU A 56 1.03 15.69 -14.16
C LEU A 56 0.82 17.20 -14.37
N PRO A 57 1.89 18.01 -14.44
CA PRO A 57 1.77 19.43 -14.78
C PRO A 57 1.02 19.63 -16.11
N GLY A 58 0.27 20.72 -16.25
CA GLY A 58 -0.45 21.03 -17.50
C GLY A 58 0.45 21.16 -18.74
N ALA A 59 1.73 21.48 -18.52
CA ALA A 59 2.76 21.55 -19.57
C ALA A 59 3.49 20.23 -19.82
N ALA A 60 3.13 19.14 -19.12
CA ALA A 60 3.78 17.85 -19.30
C ALA A 60 3.49 17.31 -20.71
N GLY A 61 4.56 16.86 -21.39
CA GLY A 61 4.49 16.22 -22.70
C GLY A 61 4.68 14.72 -22.58
N SER A 62 5.31 14.13 -23.59
CA SER A 62 5.64 12.70 -23.64
C SER A 62 6.84 12.30 -22.76
N ASP A 63 7.41 13.24 -22.01
CA ASP A 63 8.58 13.09 -21.15
C ASP A 63 8.24 12.74 -19.70
N ALA A 64 6.95 12.73 -19.34
CA ALA A 64 6.50 12.26 -18.05
C ALA A 64 6.70 10.74 -17.90
N SER A 65 7.24 10.31 -16.76
CA SER A 65 7.45 8.90 -16.44
C SER A 65 6.92 8.55 -15.06
N PHE A 66 6.61 7.28 -14.83
CA PHE A 66 6.32 6.78 -13.49
C PHE A 66 6.99 5.42 -13.31
N GLN A 67 7.16 5.01 -12.06
CA GLN A 67 7.64 3.68 -11.69
C GLN A 67 6.66 3.08 -10.69
N ALA A 68 6.46 1.77 -10.74
CA ALA A 68 5.64 1.04 -9.78
C ALA A 68 6.22 -0.36 -9.60
N SER A 69 6.10 -0.90 -8.40
CA SER A 69 6.49 -2.28 -8.10
C SER A 69 5.26 -3.06 -7.65
N LEU A 70 5.12 -4.28 -8.14
CA LEU A 70 4.12 -5.22 -7.68
C LEU A 70 4.84 -6.34 -6.92
N MET A 71 4.17 -6.87 -5.89
CA MET A 71 4.68 -7.99 -5.10
C MET A 71 3.84 -9.24 -5.39
N PRO A 72 4.43 -10.45 -5.44
CA PRO A 72 3.65 -11.67 -5.49
C PRO A 72 2.67 -11.74 -4.30
N ARG A 73 1.45 -12.18 -4.55
CA ARG A 73 0.50 -12.47 -3.48
C ARG A 73 0.98 -13.66 -2.67
N ALA A 74 0.61 -13.66 -1.39
CA ALA A 74 0.81 -14.80 -0.53
C ALA A 74 0.06 -16.05 -1.07
N ALA A 75 0.52 -17.24 -0.69
CA ALA A 75 -0.19 -18.46 -1.00
C ALA A 75 -1.59 -18.47 -0.32
N PRO A 76 -2.66 -18.86 -1.05
CA PRO A 76 -3.99 -18.89 -0.48
C PRO A 76 -4.11 -20.00 0.57
N GLN A 77 -4.79 -19.70 1.66
CA GLN A 77 -5.23 -20.64 2.68
C GLN A 77 -6.69 -21.03 2.43
N THR A 78 -7.10 -22.21 2.87
CA THR A 78 -8.48 -22.68 2.72
C THR A 78 -9.20 -22.56 4.05
N LEU A 79 -10.29 -21.79 4.08
CA LEU A 79 -11.29 -21.88 5.14
C LEU A 79 -12.28 -22.98 4.73
N ALA A 80 -12.45 -23.99 5.58
CA ALA A 80 -13.19 -25.20 5.22
C ALA A 80 -14.68 -24.95 4.93
N ASP A 81 -15.31 -24.05 5.67
CA ASP A 81 -16.73 -23.69 5.48
C ASP A 81 -17.02 -22.24 5.88
N ALA A 82 -17.43 -21.43 4.91
CA ALA A 82 -17.87 -20.05 5.13
C ALA A 82 -19.11 -19.94 6.02
N ALA A 83 -19.97 -20.97 6.07
CA ALA A 83 -21.14 -20.97 6.95
C ALA A 83 -20.75 -21.08 8.43
N ALA A 84 -19.70 -21.83 8.74
CA ALA A 84 -19.16 -21.98 10.10
C ALA A 84 -18.26 -20.80 10.53
N GLY A 85 -17.68 -20.07 9.57
CA GLY A 85 -16.65 -19.08 9.86
C GLY A 85 -15.34 -19.75 10.31
N GLY A 86 -14.46 -19.00 10.97
CA GLY A 86 -13.23 -19.55 11.53
C GLY A 86 -12.08 -18.56 11.60
N THR A 87 -10.92 -19.07 12.00
CA THR A 87 -9.70 -18.29 12.17
C THR A 87 -8.63 -18.79 11.21
N LEU A 88 -8.00 -17.86 10.50
CA LEU A 88 -6.82 -18.11 9.69
C LEU A 88 -5.70 -17.17 10.12
N GLY A 89 -4.48 -17.69 10.17
CA GLY A 89 -3.29 -16.93 10.52
C GLY A 89 -2.10 -17.39 9.69
N ARG A 90 -1.11 -16.52 9.58
CA ARG A 90 0.15 -16.74 8.88
C ARG A 90 1.32 -16.70 9.85
N SER A 91 2.44 -17.25 9.41
CA SER A 91 3.71 -17.25 10.17
C SER A 91 4.35 -15.87 10.30
N ASP A 92 3.83 -14.87 9.60
CA ASP A 92 4.27 -13.47 9.66
C ASP A 92 3.36 -12.60 10.54
N GLY A 93 2.36 -13.19 11.21
CA GLY A 93 1.44 -12.50 12.11
C GLY A 93 0.17 -11.94 11.44
N ALA A 94 0.08 -11.94 10.10
CA ALA A 94 -1.16 -11.57 9.42
C ALA A 94 -2.26 -12.62 9.68
N GLY A 95 -3.49 -12.16 9.96
CA GLY A 95 -4.58 -13.07 10.32
C GLY A 95 -5.97 -12.47 10.21
N VAL A 96 -6.97 -13.35 10.25
CA VAL A 96 -8.38 -12.99 10.22
C VAL A 96 -9.21 -13.98 11.04
N VAL A 97 -10.17 -13.46 11.80
CA VAL A 97 -11.25 -14.19 12.46
C VAL A 97 -12.54 -13.78 11.78
N LEU A 98 -13.18 -14.74 11.14
CA LEU A 98 -14.41 -14.57 10.39
C LEU A 98 -15.58 -15.18 11.19
N PRO A 99 -16.66 -14.43 11.46
CA PRO A 99 -17.84 -15.01 12.07
C PRO A 99 -18.59 -15.95 11.12
N PRO A 100 -19.44 -16.84 11.66
CA PRO A 100 -20.31 -17.70 10.86
C PRO A 100 -21.17 -16.92 9.86
N ALA A 101 -21.32 -17.45 8.64
CA ALA A 101 -22.18 -16.92 7.58
C ALA A 101 -21.96 -15.43 7.26
N ALA A 102 -20.72 -14.95 7.38
CA ALA A 102 -20.36 -13.56 7.20
C ALA A 102 -20.05 -13.18 5.74
N LEU A 103 -19.87 -14.15 4.84
CA LEU A 103 -19.45 -13.91 3.46
C LEU A 103 -20.62 -13.90 2.47
N VAL A 104 -20.53 -12.98 1.51
CA VAL A 104 -21.36 -12.93 0.31
C VAL A 104 -20.47 -12.89 -0.94
N ASP A 105 -21.00 -13.37 -2.06
CA ASP A 105 -20.43 -13.11 -3.37
C ASP A 105 -20.45 -11.59 -3.64
N ALA A 106 -19.30 -11.01 -4.00
CA ALA A 106 -19.15 -9.56 -4.07
C ALA A 106 -19.95 -8.92 -5.20
N ALA A 107 -20.30 -9.68 -6.25
CA ALA A 107 -21.04 -9.18 -7.41
C ALA A 107 -22.55 -9.32 -7.24
N THR A 108 -23.00 -10.42 -6.62
CA THR A 108 -24.43 -10.78 -6.55
C THR A 108 -25.04 -10.58 -5.17
N GLY A 109 -24.22 -10.49 -4.11
CA GLY A 109 -24.67 -10.43 -2.72
C GLY A 109 -25.21 -11.75 -2.18
N ALA A 110 -25.11 -12.85 -2.95
CA ALA A 110 -25.57 -14.16 -2.52
C ALA A 110 -24.72 -14.70 -1.35
N ALA A 111 -25.37 -15.33 -0.37
CA ALA A 111 -24.68 -15.95 0.76
C ALA A 111 -23.74 -17.08 0.28
N VAL A 112 -22.58 -17.19 0.93
CA VAL A 112 -21.56 -18.19 0.59
C VAL A 112 -21.49 -19.26 1.66
N THR A 113 -21.41 -20.52 1.22
CA THR A 113 -21.20 -21.70 2.07
C THR A 113 -20.09 -22.56 1.48
N GLY A 114 -19.58 -23.51 2.28
CA GLY A 114 -18.52 -24.41 1.84
C GLY A 114 -17.15 -23.73 1.76
N PRO A 115 -16.16 -24.40 1.15
CA PRO A 115 -14.77 -23.97 1.22
C PRO A 115 -14.54 -22.66 0.46
N VAL A 116 -13.71 -21.79 1.04
CA VAL A 116 -13.29 -20.51 0.44
C VAL A 116 -11.78 -20.33 0.54
N GLN A 117 -11.20 -19.72 -0.49
CA GLN A 117 -9.77 -19.36 -0.52
C GLN A 117 -9.58 -17.97 0.08
N VAL A 118 -8.65 -17.86 1.02
CA VAL A 118 -8.29 -16.63 1.71
C VAL A 118 -6.83 -16.34 1.49
N THR A 119 -6.53 -15.15 0.99
CA THR A 119 -5.16 -14.67 0.76
C THR A 119 -4.92 -13.45 1.62
N LEU A 120 -3.92 -13.54 2.50
CA LEU A 120 -3.50 -12.46 3.37
C LEU A 120 -2.07 -12.09 2.97
N THR A 121 -1.89 -10.93 2.34
CA THR A 121 -0.59 -10.52 1.80
C THR A 121 -0.08 -9.28 2.55
N PRO A 122 0.72 -9.44 3.61
CA PRO A 122 1.31 -8.30 4.29
C PRO A 122 2.47 -7.71 3.47
N VAL A 123 2.66 -6.39 3.56
CA VAL A 123 3.81 -5.68 2.99
C VAL A 123 4.75 -5.29 4.12
N ASP A 124 6.00 -5.76 4.04
CA ASP A 124 7.06 -5.29 4.93
C ASP A 124 7.47 -3.87 4.52
N VAL A 125 7.00 -2.91 5.32
CA VAL A 125 7.22 -1.49 5.08
C VAL A 125 8.62 -1.01 5.46
N ASN A 126 9.43 -1.82 6.13
CA ASN A 126 10.83 -1.53 6.47
C ASN A 126 11.82 -2.10 5.44
N ALA A 127 11.39 -3.07 4.64
CA ALA A 127 12.22 -3.72 3.63
C ALA A 127 12.05 -3.12 2.22
N ALA A 128 12.61 -3.80 1.22
CA ALA A 128 12.45 -3.43 -0.19
C ALA A 128 10.98 -3.53 -0.68
N ALA A 129 10.15 -4.31 0.03
CA ALA A 129 8.73 -4.50 -0.29
C ALA A 129 7.90 -3.21 -0.15
N VAL A 130 8.38 -2.19 0.58
CA VAL A 130 7.73 -0.86 0.66
C VAL A 130 7.53 -0.22 -0.72
N ALA A 131 8.33 -0.57 -1.72
CA ALA A 131 8.13 -0.09 -3.10
C ALA A 131 6.82 -0.61 -3.73
N ALA A 132 6.23 -1.66 -3.16
CA ALA A 132 4.95 -2.23 -3.50
C ALA A 132 3.84 -1.86 -2.49
N PHE A 133 4.07 -0.87 -1.63
CA PHE A 133 3.02 -0.26 -0.81
C PHE A 133 1.95 0.37 -1.71
N PRO A 134 0.65 0.10 -1.51
CA PRO A 134 -0.39 0.56 -2.40
C PRO A 134 -0.82 2.00 -2.08
N GLY A 135 -1.18 2.76 -3.11
CA GLY A 135 -1.62 4.14 -2.94
C GLY A 135 -0.50 5.11 -2.60
N ARG A 136 -0.85 6.17 -1.88
CA ARG A 136 0.10 7.19 -1.39
C ARG A 136 0.27 7.07 0.12
N PHE A 137 1.39 7.55 0.65
CA PHE A 137 1.56 7.81 2.09
C PHE A 137 0.80 9.08 2.52
N GLU A 138 -0.48 9.15 2.17
CA GLU A 138 -1.41 10.22 2.50
C GLU A 138 -2.75 9.61 2.90
N GLY A 139 -3.28 10.06 4.04
CA GLY A 139 -4.55 9.64 4.59
C GLY A 139 -5.57 10.76 4.67
N VAL A 140 -6.85 10.40 4.70
CA VAL A 140 -8.01 11.26 4.92
C VAL A 140 -8.65 10.87 6.24
N ASN A 141 -8.73 11.82 7.17
CA ASN A 141 -9.36 11.64 8.47
C ASN A 141 -10.88 11.67 8.37
N GLY A 142 -11.58 11.25 9.44
CA GLY A 142 -13.05 11.27 9.48
C GLY A 142 -13.69 12.65 9.36
N ASP A 143 -12.94 13.74 9.57
CA ASP A 143 -13.37 15.13 9.34
C ASP A 143 -13.09 15.63 7.92
N GLY A 144 -12.54 14.77 7.05
CA GLY A 144 -12.16 15.09 5.67
C GLY A 144 -10.80 15.77 5.52
N SER A 145 -10.09 16.05 6.62
CA SER A 145 -8.73 16.61 6.55
C SER A 145 -7.73 15.58 6.03
N THR A 146 -6.76 16.04 5.24
CA THR A 146 -5.67 15.19 4.75
C THR A 146 -4.46 15.27 5.69
N THR A 147 -3.80 14.14 5.91
CA THR A 147 -2.58 14.04 6.71
C THR A 147 -1.59 13.09 6.05
N PRO A 148 -0.28 13.41 6.04
CA PRO A 148 0.70 12.40 5.66
C PRO A 148 0.72 11.29 6.71
N ILE A 149 0.94 10.06 6.25
CA ILE A 149 0.93 8.88 7.12
C ILE A 149 2.28 8.17 7.09
N VAL A 150 2.67 7.62 8.25
CA VAL A 150 3.79 6.69 8.39
C VAL A 150 3.22 5.33 8.71
N SER A 151 3.64 4.33 7.94
CA SER A 151 3.13 2.98 8.09
C SER A 151 3.94 2.11 9.02
N PHE A 152 3.22 1.38 9.87
CA PHE A 152 3.78 0.34 10.72
C PHE A 152 3.49 -1.05 10.17
N GLY A 153 2.48 -1.20 9.31
CA GLY A 153 2.15 -2.48 8.69
C GLY A 153 0.89 -2.43 7.85
N THR A 154 0.98 -2.99 6.65
CA THR A 154 -0.09 -3.00 5.64
C THR A 154 -0.38 -4.42 5.20
N THR A 155 -1.63 -4.78 4.92
CA THR A 155 -1.99 -6.12 4.45
C THR A 155 -3.17 -6.09 3.48
N GLU A 156 -3.05 -6.83 2.37
CA GLU A 156 -4.15 -7.11 1.43
C GLU A 156 -4.95 -8.31 1.95
N PHE A 157 -6.28 -8.16 2.08
CA PHE A 157 -7.19 -9.24 2.44
C PHE A 157 -8.08 -9.59 1.24
N LEU A 158 -7.90 -10.80 0.68
CA LEU A 158 -8.72 -11.28 -0.43
C LEU A 158 -9.39 -12.60 -0.10
N PHE A 159 -10.68 -12.67 -0.40
CA PHE A 159 -11.50 -13.86 -0.25
C PHE A 159 -12.08 -14.23 -1.61
N SER A 160 -12.07 -15.52 -1.95
CA SER A 160 -12.63 -15.99 -3.20
C SER A 160 -13.20 -17.40 -3.11
N GLN A 161 -14.18 -17.71 -3.96
CA GLN A 161 -14.68 -19.06 -4.18
C GLN A 161 -14.80 -19.32 -5.68
N GLY A 162 -14.11 -20.35 -6.20
CA GLY A 162 -14.08 -20.64 -7.64
C GLY A 162 -13.58 -19.46 -8.49
N GLY A 163 -12.66 -18.65 -7.96
CA GLY A 163 -12.14 -17.44 -8.60
C GLY A 163 -13.06 -16.21 -8.52
N ARG A 164 -14.26 -16.33 -7.94
CA ARG A 164 -15.16 -15.19 -7.73
C ARG A 164 -14.81 -14.46 -6.43
N PRO A 165 -14.64 -13.13 -6.43
CA PRO A 165 -14.37 -12.38 -5.21
C PRO A 165 -15.54 -12.45 -4.22
N LEU A 166 -15.21 -12.55 -2.94
CA LEU A 166 -16.18 -12.51 -1.85
C LEU A 166 -15.97 -11.24 -1.01
N GLN A 167 -17.01 -10.85 -0.29
CA GLN A 167 -17.00 -9.73 0.65
C GLN A 167 -17.75 -10.06 1.94
N LEU A 168 -17.57 -9.21 2.95
CA LEU A 168 -18.42 -9.24 4.13
C LEU A 168 -19.85 -8.85 3.76
N LYS A 169 -20.82 -9.59 4.30
CA LYS A 169 -22.23 -9.23 4.26
C LYS A 169 -22.43 -7.85 4.89
N PRO A 170 -23.32 -6.99 4.37
CA PRO A 170 -23.65 -5.72 5.01
C PRO A 170 -23.98 -5.89 6.49
N GLY A 171 -23.32 -5.09 7.34
CA GLY A 171 -23.46 -5.13 8.80
C GLY A 171 -22.61 -6.18 9.52
N ALA A 172 -22.02 -7.14 8.82
CA ALA A 172 -21.05 -8.06 9.41
C ALA A 172 -19.73 -7.35 9.76
N ARG A 173 -18.98 -7.96 10.69
CA ARG A 173 -17.64 -7.53 11.08
C ARG A 173 -16.72 -8.74 11.14
N ALA A 174 -15.48 -8.58 10.69
CA ALA A 174 -14.43 -9.56 10.91
C ALA A 174 -13.32 -8.93 11.76
N THR A 175 -12.59 -9.74 12.52
CA THR A 175 -11.39 -9.27 13.21
C THR A 175 -10.18 -9.56 12.33
N ILE A 176 -9.40 -8.55 11.99
CA ILE A 176 -8.12 -8.71 11.28
C ILE A 176 -6.95 -8.49 12.23
N ARG A 177 -5.80 -9.08 11.88
CA ARG A 177 -4.50 -8.83 12.49
C ARG A 177 -3.53 -8.34 11.42
N LEU A 178 -2.97 -7.16 11.66
CA LEU A 178 -1.92 -6.55 10.83
C LEU A 178 -0.56 -6.73 11.54
N PRO A 179 0.42 -7.40 10.92
CA PRO A 179 1.75 -7.48 11.51
C PRO A 179 2.44 -6.12 11.44
N LEU A 180 3.14 -5.78 12.52
CA LEU A 180 3.89 -4.54 12.62
C LEU A 180 5.38 -4.79 12.34
N TYR A 181 5.95 -3.94 11.51
CA TYR A 181 7.35 -3.99 11.10
C TYR A 181 8.20 -2.95 11.83
N ALA A 182 7.58 -1.89 12.37
CA ALA A 182 8.24 -0.90 13.21
C ALA A 182 7.71 -0.95 14.66
N SER A 183 8.61 -0.85 15.64
CA SER A 183 8.29 -0.89 17.07
C SER A 183 8.40 0.48 17.76
N LEU A 184 8.85 1.51 17.04
CA LEU A 184 9.02 2.87 17.53
C LEU A 184 8.19 3.85 16.70
N GLU A 185 7.56 4.80 17.38
CA GLU A 185 6.91 5.93 16.75
C GLU A 185 7.92 6.96 16.25
N LEU A 186 7.45 7.88 15.41
CA LEU A 186 8.20 9.04 14.91
C LEU A 186 8.96 9.81 15.99
N GLY A 187 8.36 9.96 17.18
CA GLY A 187 8.96 10.64 18.32
C GLY A 187 9.89 9.77 19.18
N GLY A 188 10.16 8.52 18.77
CA GLY A 188 10.98 7.56 19.51
C GLY A 188 10.25 6.80 20.62
N ALA A 189 8.96 7.07 20.84
CA ALA A 189 8.16 6.32 21.80
C ALA A 189 7.96 4.87 21.34
N ALA A 190 8.16 3.90 22.23
CA ALA A 190 7.94 2.50 21.90
C ALA A 190 6.45 2.14 21.83
N LEU A 191 6.10 1.29 20.88
CA LEU A 191 4.81 0.63 20.83
C LEU A 191 4.77 -0.46 21.92
N ALA A 192 3.60 -0.62 22.55
CA ALA A 192 3.40 -1.60 23.61
C ALA A 192 2.00 -2.23 23.53
N VAL A 193 1.88 -3.45 24.06
CA VAL A 193 0.60 -4.16 24.21
C VAL A 193 -0.41 -3.27 24.96
N GLY A 194 -1.64 -3.23 24.47
CA GLY A 194 -2.70 -2.36 25.00
C GLY A 194 -2.70 -0.94 24.41
N GLY A 195 -1.63 -0.54 23.71
CA GLY A 195 -1.62 0.66 22.88
C GLY A 195 -2.61 0.58 21.71
N LYS A 196 -2.82 1.70 21.02
CA LYS A 196 -3.70 1.76 19.85
C LYS A 196 -3.03 2.51 18.70
N LEU A 197 -3.29 2.04 17.48
CA LEU A 197 -2.90 2.73 16.25
C LEU A 197 -4.16 3.02 15.42
N PRO A 198 -4.21 4.17 14.71
CA PRO A 198 -5.27 4.42 13.75
C PRO A 198 -5.29 3.35 12.64
N LEU A 199 -6.50 2.95 12.26
CA LEU A 199 -6.77 1.93 11.25
C LEU A 199 -7.23 2.62 9.97
N TRP A 200 -6.61 2.26 8.85
CA TRP A 200 -6.91 2.85 7.56
C TRP A 200 -7.21 1.80 6.51
N SER A 201 -8.17 2.10 5.62
CA SER A 201 -8.43 1.32 4.42
C SER A 201 -8.01 2.09 3.17
N LEU A 202 -7.62 1.40 2.10
CA LEU A 202 -7.30 2.08 0.85
C LEU A 202 -8.56 2.36 0.04
N ASP A 203 -8.82 3.63 -0.29
CA ASP A 203 -9.74 3.97 -1.37
C ASP A 203 -9.00 3.87 -2.70
N GLU A 204 -9.21 2.77 -3.41
CA GLU A 204 -8.57 2.53 -4.72
C GLU A 204 -8.94 3.56 -5.79
N ARG A 205 -10.04 4.33 -5.62
CA ARG A 205 -10.46 5.35 -6.61
C ARG A 205 -9.64 6.62 -6.52
N SER A 206 -9.31 7.04 -5.30
CA SER A 206 -8.47 8.21 -5.02
C SER A 206 -7.00 7.86 -4.79
N ALA A 207 -6.70 6.58 -4.54
CA ALA A 207 -5.42 6.06 -4.09
C ALA A 207 -4.95 6.69 -2.76
N GLN A 208 -5.89 7.10 -1.92
CA GLN A 208 -5.67 7.65 -0.58
C GLN A 208 -6.16 6.67 0.49
N TRP A 209 -5.57 6.73 1.68
CA TRP A 209 -6.00 5.93 2.82
C TRP A 209 -7.11 6.63 3.60
N ILE A 210 -8.17 5.93 3.97
CA ILE A 210 -9.31 6.47 4.71
C ILE A 210 -9.25 5.97 6.14
N ASN A 211 -9.27 6.89 7.11
CA ASN A 211 -9.33 6.51 8.52
C ASN A 211 -10.69 5.93 8.85
N GLU A 212 -10.72 4.67 9.28
CA GLU A 212 -11.95 3.96 9.66
C GLU A 212 -11.99 3.59 11.15
N GLY A 213 -11.05 4.11 11.94
CA GLY A 213 -11.03 3.93 13.39
C GLY A 213 -9.64 3.61 13.93
N GLN A 214 -9.56 2.63 14.82
CA GLN A 214 -8.33 2.25 15.51
C GLN A 214 -8.31 0.76 15.85
N GLY A 215 -7.12 0.18 15.86
CA GLY A 215 -6.87 -1.18 16.35
C GLY A 215 -6.08 -1.18 17.65
N ALA A 216 -6.17 -2.27 18.40
CA ALA A 216 -5.41 -2.48 19.63
C ALA A 216 -4.14 -3.28 19.34
N LEU A 217 -3.04 -2.91 19.98
CA LEU A 217 -1.78 -3.63 19.89
C LEU A 217 -1.80 -4.84 20.82
N VAL A 218 -1.52 -6.02 20.28
CA VAL A 218 -1.45 -7.28 21.01
C VAL A 218 -0.16 -8.01 20.71
N ALA A 219 0.33 -8.79 21.67
CA ALA A 219 1.53 -9.59 21.48
C ALA A 219 1.25 -10.75 20.52
N ASP A 220 2.15 -10.94 19.56
CA ASP A 220 2.13 -12.08 18.65
C ASP A 220 3.56 -12.39 18.22
N ALA A 221 4.09 -13.54 18.66
CA ALA A 221 5.47 -13.94 18.40
C ALA A 221 5.75 -14.24 16.92
N ALA A 222 4.72 -14.37 16.08
CA ALA A 222 4.87 -14.53 14.64
C ALA A 222 5.14 -13.19 13.92
N SER A 223 4.80 -12.06 14.55
CA SER A 223 5.06 -10.74 13.97
C SER A 223 6.54 -10.36 14.10
N PRO A 224 7.14 -9.68 13.10
CA PRO A 224 8.54 -9.25 13.14
C PRO A 224 8.94 -8.45 14.38
N THR A 225 8.03 -7.63 14.90
CA THR A 225 8.25 -6.81 16.11
C THR A 225 7.73 -7.47 17.40
N GLY A 226 7.15 -8.67 17.30
CA GLY A 226 6.39 -9.28 18.39
C GLY A 226 5.02 -8.65 18.66
N LEU A 227 4.60 -7.68 17.84
CA LEU A 227 3.32 -6.96 17.96
C LEU A 227 2.51 -7.05 16.67
N VAL A 228 1.21 -7.31 16.79
CA VAL A 228 0.23 -7.11 15.72
C VAL A 228 -0.77 -6.04 16.16
N MET A 229 -1.34 -5.33 15.21
CA MET A 229 -2.56 -4.56 15.46
C MET A 229 -3.78 -5.43 15.16
N GLN A 230 -4.64 -5.62 16.15
CA GLN A 230 -5.93 -6.29 16.02
C GLN A 230 -7.05 -5.25 15.88
N ALA A 231 -7.90 -5.39 14.86
CA ALA A 231 -9.01 -4.46 14.61
C ALA A 231 -10.24 -5.17 14.03
N GLU A 232 -11.42 -4.59 14.23
CA GLU A 232 -12.65 -5.03 13.55
C GLU A 232 -12.87 -4.23 12.27
N VAL A 233 -13.24 -4.92 11.19
CA VAL A 233 -13.43 -4.33 9.85
C VAL A 233 -14.79 -4.68 9.27
N GLY A 234 -15.35 -3.75 8.49
CA GLY A 234 -16.64 -3.92 7.81
C GLY A 234 -16.55 -4.40 6.36
N HIS A 235 -15.34 -4.50 5.80
CA HIS A 235 -15.09 -4.93 4.43
C HIS A 235 -13.67 -5.52 4.28
N PHE A 236 -13.46 -6.32 3.23
CA PHE A 236 -12.14 -6.79 2.85
C PHE A 236 -11.54 -5.92 1.75
N SER A 237 -10.31 -5.48 1.98
CA SER A 237 -9.57 -4.58 1.11
C SER A 237 -8.10 -4.56 1.58
N TRP A 238 -7.38 -3.52 1.24
CA TRP A 238 -6.14 -3.16 1.90
C TRP A 238 -6.41 -2.48 3.22
N TRP A 239 -5.76 -2.97 4.28
CA TRP A 239 -5.82 -2.40 5.61
C TRP A 239 -4.42 -2.04 6.12
N ASN A 240 -4.34 -0.95 6.87
CA ASN A 240 -3.08 -0.35 7.27
C ASN A 240 -3.10 0.18 8.71
N ALA A 241 -2.00 -0.02 9.43
CA ALA A 241 -1.77 0.45 10.79
C ALA A 241 -0.82 1.65 10.76
N ASP A 242 -1.37 2.86 10.70
CA ASP A 242 -0.59 4.06 10.37
C ASP A 242 -0.87 5.22 11.33
N LYS A 243 0.15 6.05 11.55
CA LYS A 243 -0.02 7.34 12.24
C LYS A 243 0.10 8.49 11.27
N GLY A 244 -0.88 9.40 11.35
CA GLY A 244 -0.74 10.74 10.82
C GLY A 244 0.31 11.53 11.59
N TYR A 245 0.97 12.47 10.92
CA TYR A 245 1.89 13.40 11.58
C TYR A 245 1.81 14.79 10.96
N THR A 246 2.20 15.80 11.74
CA THR A 246 2.30 17.16 11.23
C THR A 246 3.67 17.33 10.56
N PRO A 247 3.73 17.59 9.23
CA PRO A 247 5.00 17.79 8.57
C PRO A 247 5.66 19.08 9.07
N TYR A 248 6.91 18.99 9.54
CA TYR A 248 7.69 20.14 9.96
C TYR A 248 8.14 20.97 8.75
N ARG A 249 8.18 22.31 8.89
CA ARG A 249 8.75 23.23 7.90
C ARG A 249 9.88 24.05 8.54
N PRO A 250 11.09 24.11 7.94
CA PRO A 250 11.49 23.48 6.68
C PRO A 250 11.55 21.94 6.78
N LYS A 251 11.19 21.24 5.70
CA LYS A 251 11.31 19.78 5.65
C LYS A 251 12.80 19.41 5.77
N PRO A 252 13.21 18.60 6.75
CA PRO A 252 14.59 18.11 6.80
C PRO A 252 14.88 17.31 5.53
N LYS A 253 15.96 17.65 4.81
CA LYS A 253 16.45 16.83 3.70
C LYS A 253 17.05 15.56 4.31
N CYS A 254 16.58 14.38 3.89
CA CYS A 254 17.29 13.13 4.19
C CYS A 254 18.65 13.19 3.47
N ILE A 255 19.72 13.40 4.23
CA ILE A 255 21.10 13.39 3.75
C ILE A 255 21.76 12.15 4.34
N ASN A 256 22.16 11.20 3.49
CA ASN A 256 23.04 10.09 3.86
C ASN A 256 24.50 10.54 3.66
N ASP A 257 25.12 11.12 4.68
CA ASP A 257 26.48 11.69 4.61
C ASP A 257 27.55 10.95 5.45
N VAL A 258 27.38 9.66 5.78
CA VAL A 258 28.44 8.88 6.49
C VAL A 258 28.79 7.58 5.76
N PRO A 259 30.02 7.44 5.24
CA PRO A 259 30.52 6.18 4.68
C PRO A 259 30.70 5.11 5.77
N GLY A 260 30.10 3.92 5.58
CA GLY A 260 30.44 2.71 6.34
C GLY A 260 29.58 2.36 7.55
N GLN A 261 28.50 3.10 7.84
CA GLN A 261 27.48 2.70 8.83
C GLN A 261 26.13 2.57 8.16
N TYR A 262 25.81 1.38 7.63
CA TYR A 262 24.58 1.17 6.86
C TYR A 262 23.40 0.62 7.69
N ASP A 263 23.60 0.07 8.89
CA ASP A 263 22.54 -0.73 9.53
C ASP A 263 22.13 -0.32 10.97
N SER A 264 22.86 0.56 11.68
CA SER A 264 22.63 0.74 13.14
C SER A 264 22.22 2.12 13.63
N ILE A 265 22.00 3.10 12.74
CA ILE A 265 21.37 4.38 13.10
C ILE A 265 19.99 4.54 12.46
N PHE A 266 19.60 3.61 11.58
CA PHE A 266 18.43 3.73 10.71
C PHE A 266 17.53 2.49 10.62
N GLU A 267 17.13 1.92 11.77
CA GLU A 267 15.72 1.47 11.89
C GLU A 267 14.74 2.61 11.50
N GLN A 268 15.25 3.85 11.43
CA GLN A 268 14.69 5.10 10.94
C GLN A 268 14.77 5.32 9.39
N ALA A 269 15.35 4.41 8.59
CA ALA A 269 15.39 4.56 7.12
C ALA A 269 14.02 4.36 6.45
N THR A 270 13.10 3.68 7.11
CA THR A 270 11.69 3.51 6.70
C THR A 270 11.01 4.84 6.47
N LEU A 271 11.22 5.77 7.41
CA LEU A 271 10.60 7.08 7.38
C LEU A 271 11.18 7.97 6.28
N CYS A 272 12.49 7.93 6.05
CA CYS A 272 13.09 8.63 4.91
C CYS A 272 12.63 8.05 3.56
N LYS A 273 12.39 6.74 3.45
CA LYS A 273 11.82 6.14 2.22
C LYS A 273 10.36 6.55 2.01
N MET A 274 9.54 6.52 3.06
CA MET A 274 8.14 6.98 3.01
C MET A 274 8.05 8.47 2.71
N LEU A 275 8.84 9.31 3.40
CA LEU A 275 8.97 10.74 3.15
C LEU A 275 9.46 11.02 1.73
N ALA A 276 10.44 10.28 1.21
CA ALA A 276 10.91 10.43 -0.15
C ALA A 276 9.84 10.04 -1.19
N GLU A 277 9.01 9.02 -0.92
CA GLU A 277 7.86 8.69 -1.77
C GLU A 277 6.74 9.74 -1.68
N MET A 278 6.49 10.30 -0.49
CA MET A 278 5.55 11.41 -0.32
C MET A 278 5.99 12.67 -1.07
N ASP A 279 7.30 12.94 -1.05
CA ASP A 279 7.93 14.10 -1.66
C ASP A 279 8.38 13.85 -3.10
N ARG A 280 7.96 12.76 -3.76
CA ARG A 280 8.37 12.42 -5.12
C ARG A 280 7.46 13.12 -6.15
N PRO A 281 7.81 14.31 -6.69
CA PRO A 281 7.37 14.65 -8.03
C PRO A 281 8.06 13.70 -9.01
N ILE A 282 7.40 13.42 -10.12
CA ILE A 282 8.03 12.71 -11.23
C ILE A 282 9.29 13.49 -11.63
N PRO A 283 10.49 12.89 -11.67
CA PRO A 283 11.66 13.58 -12.17
C PRO A 283 11.42 13.88 -13.65
N ALA A 284 11.32 15.17 -13.99
CA ALA A 284 11.58 15.61 -15.35
C ALA A 284 13.07 15.36 -15.61
N GLN A 285 13.40 14.35 -16.43
CA GLN A 285 14.79 14.19 -16.87
C GLN A 285 15.12 15.33 -17.83
N GLY A 286 15.86 16.31 -17.34
CA GLY A 286 16.22 17.50 -18.12
C GLY A 286 17.22 18.41 -17.43
N SER A 287 18.33 17.88 -16.92
CA SER A 287 19.55 18.68 -16.79
C SER A 287 20.73 17.90 -17.38
N ALA A 288 20.87 18.02 -18.71
CA ALA A 288 22.20 17.92 -19.29
C ALA A 288 23.06 18.99 -18.58
N ALA A 289 24.15 18.56 -17.96
CA ALA A 289 25.13 19.46 -17.40
C ALA A 289 25.55 20.47 -18.49
N PRO A 290 25.56 21.80 -18.22
CA PRO A 290 26.19 22.72 -19.14
C PRO A 290 27.68 22.38 -19.15
N GLY A 291 28.15 21.88 -20.29
CA GLY A 291 29.56 21.68 -20.57
C GLY A 291 30.32 22.97 -20.24
N THR A 292 31.40 22.82 -19.49
CA THR A 292 32.35 23.86 -19.18
C THR A 292 32.91 24.44 -20.48
N ALA A 293 32.33 25.54 -20.94
CA ALA A 293 32.94 26.41 -21.92
C ALA A 293 34.12 27.11 -21.25
N GLY A 294 35.32 26.53 -21.40
CA GLY A 294 36.56 27.19 -21.05
C GLY A 294 36.72 28.47 -21.86
N ARG A 295 36.80 29.62 -21.16
CA ARG A 295 37.36 30.83 -21.76
C ARG A 295 38.88 30.72 -21.73
N PRO A 296 39.59 31.04 -22.83
CA PRO A 296 41.03 31.16 -22.80
C PRO A 296 41.42 32.49 -22.16
N TRP A 297 42.36 32.44 -21.22
CA TRP A 297 43.09 33.63 -20.72
C TRP A 297 44.24 33.96 -21.66
N PRO A 298 44.66 35.23 -21.71
CA PRO A 298 45.95 35.59 -21.14
C PRO A 298 45.82 36.27 -19.78
#